data_AF-A0A962QWV9-F1
#
_entry.id   AF-A0A962QWV9-F1
#
_cell.length_a   1.000
_cell.length_b   1.000
_cell.length_c   1.000
_cell.angle_alpha   90.00
_cell.angle_beta   90.00
_cell.angle_gamma   90.00
#
_symmetry.space_group_name_H-M   'P 1'
#
loop_
_entity.id
_entity.type
_entity.pdbx_description
1 polymer ?
#
loop_
_entity_poly.entity_id
_entity_poly.type
_entity_poly.pdbx_seq_one_letter_code
_entity_poly.pdbx_strand_id
1 'polypeptide(L)' 'MAHAAGQHRESDEQFLARMEFQCFQIERYRWKARLDEGRVLSEDEAAREWIQRYAAEFARDQPGIAGE' A
#
# COMPACT_ATOMS: atom_id res chain seq x y z
N MET A 1 8.12 -35.73 -2.79
CA MET A 1 8.64 -35.16 -1.54
C MET A 1 8.46 -33.65 -1.62
N ALA A 2 7.45 -33.10 -0.94
CA ALA A 2 7.13 -31.67 -0.96
C ALA A 2 8.01 -30.95 0.06
N HIS A 3 8.88 -30.04 -0.40
CA HIS A 3 9.59 -29.12 0.50
C HIS A 3 8.74 -27.87 0.69
N ALA A 4 8.22 -27.71 1.91
CA ALA A 4 7.52 -26.52 2.34
C ALA A 4 8.46 -25.31 2.27
N ALA A 5 8.08 -24.31 1.48
CA ALA A 5 8.80 -23.05 1.34
C ALA A 5 8.84 -22.32 2.68
N GLY A 6 10.04 -21.93 3.12
CA GLY A 6 10.23 -21.07 4.29
C GLY A 6 9.53 -19.72 4.06
N GLN A 7 8.68 -19.33 5.00
CA GLN A 7 8.03 -18.03 5.01
C GLN A 7 9.09 -16.94 5.15
N HIS A 8 9.31 -16.12 4.12
CA HIS A 8 10.14 -14.93 4.26
C HIS A 8 9.36 -13.88 5.04
N ARG A 9 9.63 -13.77 6.35
CA ARG A 9 9.03 -12.76 7.20
C ARG A 9 9.72 -11.43 6.92
N GLU A 10 8.95 -10.45 6.45
CA GLU A 10 9.40 -9.07 6.28
C GLU A 10 10.05 -8.57 7.59
N SER A 11 11.15 -7.81 7.47
CA SER A 11 11.77 -7.15 8.63
C SER A 11 10.86 -6.04 9.14
N ASP A 12 10.84 -5.81 10.46
CA ASP A 12 10.11 -4.70 11.07
C ASP A 12 10.48 -3.34 10.42
N GLU A 13 11.74 -3.16 10.00
CA GLU A 13 12.19 -1.95 9.29
C GLU A 13 11.55 -1.79 7.91
N GLN A 14 11.44 -2.88 7.14
CA GLN A 14 10.82 -2.88 5.82
C GLN A 14 9.31 -2.62 5.93
N PHE A 15 8.67 -3.21 6.93
CA PHE A 15 7.28 -2.97 7.23
C PHE A 15 7.03 -1.49 7.59
N LEU A 16 7.84 -0.93 8.50
CA LEU A 16 7.71 0.47 8.93
C LEU A 16 7.93 1.44 7.76
N ALA A 17 8.98 1.23 6.95
CA ALA A 17 9.24 2.04 5.76
C ALA A 17 8.07 2.00 4.77
N ARG A 18 7.44 0.83 4.58
CA ARG A 18 6.23 0.72 3.77
C ARG A 18 5.06 1.47 4.37
N MET A 19 4.83 1.38 5.68
CA MET A 19 3.73 2.12 6.33
C MET A 19 3.92 3.63 6.22
N GLU A 20 5.13 4.14 6.43
CA GLU A 20 5.46 5.55 6.23
C GLU A 20 5.21 5.99 4.79
N PHE A 21 5.64 5.19 3.82
CA PHE A 21 5.39 5.46 2.41
C PHE A 21 3.89 5.50 2.08
N GLN A 22 3.07 4.60 2.65
CA GLN A 22 1.62 4.62 2.47
C GLN A 22 0.98 5.89 3.01
N CYS A 23 1.40 6.36 4.20
CA CYS A 23 0.92 7.64 4.75
C CYS A 23 1.25 8.80 3.81
N PHE A 24 2.46 8.84 3.25
CA PHE A 24 2.83 9.87 2.27
C PHE A 24 1.97 9.82 1.00
N GLN A 25 1.66 8.62 0.49
CA GLN A 25 0.80 8.49 -0.69
C GLN A 25 -0.65 8.92 -0.43
N ILE A 26 -1.20 8.62 0.75
CA ILE A 26 -2.55 9.05 1.15
C ILE A 26 -2.62 10.58 1.19
N GLU A 27 -1.61 11.24 1.75
CA GLU A 27 -1.55 12.71 1.76
C GLU A 27 -1.45 13.26 0.34
N ARG A 28 -0.59 12.67 -0.50
CA ARG A 28 -0.49 13.09 -1.90
C ARG A 28 -1.82 12.92 -2.65
N TYR A 29 -2.54 11.83 -2.41
CA TYR A 29 -3.86 11.58 -2.98
C TYR A 29 -4.87 12.64 -2.52
N ARG A 30 -4.88 12.98 -1.23
CA ARG A 30 -5.74 14.02 -0.67
C ARG A 30 -5.51 15.38 -1.32
N TRP A 31 -4.24 15.76 -1.52
CA TRP A 31 -3.88 16.99 -2.23
C TRP A 31 -4.32 16.95 -3.70
N LYS A 32 -4.11 15.83 -4.38
CA LYS A 32 -4.52 15.64 -5.77
C LYS A 32 -6.05 15.75 -5.92
N ALA A 33 -6.82 15.09 -5.05
CA ALA A 33 -8.28 15.19 -5.04
C ALA A 33 -8.75 16.64 -4.84
N ARG A 34 -8.04 17.41 -4.01
CA ARG A 34 -8.35 18.83 -3.81
C ARG A 34 -8.02 19.69 -5.02
N LEU A 35 -6.83 19.52 -5.60
CA LEU A 35 -6.34 20.36 -6.69
C LEU A 35 -6.98 20.04 -8.03
N ASP A 36 -7.17 18.76 -8.33
CA ASP A 36 -7.63 18.29 -9.64
C ASP A 36 -9.15 18.14 -9.70
N GLU A 37 -9.78 17.73 -8.59
CA GLU A 37 -11.22 17.41 -8.53
C GLU A 37 -12.02 18.41 -7.66
N GLY A 38 -11.35 19.34 -6.97
CA GLY A 38 -12.00 20.29 -6.05
C GLY A 38 -12.56 19.66 -4.77
N ARG A 39 -12.25 18.38 -4.52
CA ARG A 39 -12.77 17.61 -3.38
C ARG A 39 -11.92 17.84 -2.14
N VAL A 40 -12.55 18.19 -1.02
CA VAL A 40 -11.87 18.30 0.28
C VAL A 40 -12.16 17.03 1.06
N LEU A 41 -11.14 16.18 1.21
CA LEU A 41 -11.23 14.96 2.01
C LEU A 41 -10.61 15.17 3.39
N SER A 42 -11.23 14.58 4.40
CA SER A 42 -10.55 14.28 5.67
C SER A 42 -9.49 13.20 5.47
N GLU A 43 -8.61 13.04 6.46
CA GLU A 43 -7.57 12.00 6.47
C GLU A 43 -8.19 10.61 6.42
N ASP A 44 -9.25 10.38 7.21
CA ASP A 44 -9.98 9.11 7.23
C ASP A 44 -10.65 8.78 5.88
N GLU A 45 -11.22 9.79 5.21
CA GLU A 45 -11.83 9.59 3.89
C GLU A 45 -10.77 9.29 2.82
N ALA A 46 -9.67 10.05 2.82
CA ALA A 46 -8.56 9.81 1.91
C ALA A 46 -7.95 8.41 2.11
N ALA A 47 -7.75 7.98 3.37
CA ALA A 47 -7.24 6.66 3.70
C ALA A 47 -8.20 5.55 3.25
N ARG A 48 -9.51 5.67 3.51
CA ARG A 48 -10.51 4.68 3.07
C ARG A 48 -10.55 4.54 1.56
N GLU A 49 -10.56 5.65 0.84
CA GLU A 49 -10.56 5.63 -0.63
C GLU A 49 -9.26 5.07 -1.19
N TRP A 50 -8.12 5.43 -0.60
CA TRP A 50 -6.81 4.90 -0.99
C TRP A 50 -6.77 3.38 -0.83
N ILE A 51 -7.21 2.86 0.32
CA ILE A 51 -7.30 1.42 0.56
C ILE A 51 -8.24 0.75 -0.45
N GLN A 52 -9.43 1.29 -0.68
CA GLN A 52 -10.39 0.70 -1.63
C GLN A 52 -9.86 0.64 -3.06
N ARG A 53 -9.07 1.63 -3.50
CA ARG A 53 -8.54 1.72 -4.87
C ARG A 53 -7.26 0.91 -5.06
N TYR A 54 -6.36 0.95 -4.08
CA TYR A 54 -4.97 0.49 -4.27
C TYR A 54 -4.62 -0.75 -3.43
N ALA A 55 -5.40 -1.12 -2.41
CA ALA A 55 -5.08 -2.30 -1.58
C ALA A 55 -5.03 -3.61 -2.38
N ALA A 56 -5.86 -3.75 -3.41
CA ALA A 56 -5.85 -4.91 -4.29
C ALA A 56 -4.56 -5.03 -5.12
N GLU A 57 -3.94 -3.90 -5.48
CA GLU A 57 -2.65 -3.87 -6.17
C GLU A 57 -1.53 -4.27 -5.21
N PHE A 58 -1.54 -3.79 -3.97
CA PHE A 58 -0.56 -4.20 -2.96
C PHE A 58 -0.64 -5.70 -2.60
N ALA A 59 -1.83 -6.30 -2.65
CA ALA A 59 -2.00 -7.73 -2.44
C ALA A 59 -1.48 -8.57 -3.62
N ARG A 60 -1.39 -8.00 -4.83
CA ARG A 60 -0.86 -8.67 -6.04
C ARG A 60 0.64 -8.44 -6.23
N ASP A 61 1.11 -7.22 -5.95
CA ASP A 61 2.52 -6.82 -6.01
C ASP A 61 3.32 -7.30 -4.80
N GLN A 62 2.75 -8.20 -4.00
CA GLN A 62 3.52 -9.12 -3.19
C GLN A 62 3.78 -10.38 -4.04
N PRO A 63 4.86 -10.41 -4.85
CA PRO A 63 5.21 -11.60 -5.60
C PRO A 63 5.49 -12.73 -4.61
N GLY A 64 4.63 -13.75 -4.63
CA GLY A 64 5.15 -15.11 -4.57
C GLY A 64 6.08 -15.24 -5.77
N ILE A 65 7.39 -15.10 -5.52
CA ILE A 65 8.36 -14.82 -6.58
C ILE A 65 8.40 -16.01 -7.55
N ALA A 66 7.85 -15.79 -8.75
CA ALA A 66 8.12 -16.62 -9.91
C ALA A 66 9.61 -16.50 -10.24
N GLY A 67 10.23 -17.65 -10.48
CA GLY A 67 11.68 -17.85 -10.41
C GLY A 67 12.53 -17.06 -11.38
N GLU A 68 13.83 -17.04 -11.08
CA GLU A 68 14.92 -17.64 -11.86
C GLU A 68 16.08 -17.99 -10.91
#